data_AF-R1EHY0-F1
#
_entry.id   AF-R1EHY0-F1
#
_cell.length_a   1.000
_cell.length_b   1.000
_cell.length_c   1.000
_cell.angle_alpha   90.00
_cell.angle_beta   90.00
_cell.angle_gamma   90.00
#
_symmetry.space_group_name_H-M   'P 1'
#
loop_
_entity.id
_entity.type
_entity.pdbx_description
1 polymer ?
#
loop_
_entity_poly.entity_id
_entity_poly.type
_entity_poly.pdbx_seq_one_letter_code
_entity_poly.pdbx_strand_id
1 'polypeptide(L)'
;MPSPSYPLFALSLILSIAATEPVRQHAAPFKLTGTSFGIPGVDATYDYVVVGAGIAGSVVAARLAEDPTVSVAVVEAGGFYEFSNGNLSQIPFYSGRGTVGAYAQWAELVGDDSYLYENMQQYFEKSVNFSTANFGKRAENTSVTFNPNSYSSSGGPLQVSYPSYAHPITSSSKDTLTNSAATGSVIYEVSLTTWQAMTDPAYAASQTDLYLKSGSGQLTNSGGDFFAWEKLPPASRSALPPSSLAALSTFPADWPEVEYILSSSTKAPASVPAAANRSLASIGVALTAALSRGNVTLASADPADLPIVQLNFLLDETDRAVAVAAWRRAREAWRGVPDGVRLGKEVFPGEDMVADEELVEMVRETARPVHHVAASYAHAEKLADDIKNGQ
;
A
#
# COMPACT_ATOMS: atom_id res chain seq x y z
N MET A 1 26.11 -29.71 45.94
CA MET A 1 27.33 -29.53 45.12
C MET A 1 27.12 -28.30 44.23
N PRO A 2 28.11 -27.44 44.01
CA PRO A 2 27.98 -26.28 43.14
C PRO A 2 28.04 -26.67 41.65
N SER A 3 27.61 -25.76 40.78
CA SER A 3 27.71 -25.87 39.32
C SER A 3 29.17 -25.75 38.83
N PRO A 4 29.56 -26.45 37.74
CA PRO A 4 30.86 -26.28 37.11
C PRO A 4 30.94 -24.96 36.35
N SER A 5 32.03 -24.21 36.55
CA SER A 5 32.34 -22.97 35.84
C SER A 5 33.51 -23.18 34.87
N TYR A 6 33.43 -22.54 33.70
CA TYR A 6 34.50 -22.41 32.72
C TYR A 6 34.58 -20.94 32.24
N PRO A 7 35.73 -20.48 31.73
CA PRO A 7 36.39 -19.32 32.36
C PRO A 7 36.17 -17.98 31.67
N LEU A 8 36.50 -16.91 32.40
CA LEU A 8 36.67 -15.58 31.81
C LEU A 8 37.83 -15.57 30.80
N PHE A 9 37.56 -14.98 29.64
CA PHE A 9 38.56 -14.18 28.92
C PHE A 9 38.13 -12.71 29.02
N ALA A 10 39.07 -11.83 29.39
CA ALA A 10 38.79 -10.42 29.63
C ALA A 10 39.32 -9.55 28.48
N LEU A 11 38.50 -8.54 28.12
CA LEU A 11 38.85 -7.32 27.39
C LEU A 11 39.68 -7.44 26.10
N SER A 12 39.03 -7.16 24.98
CA SER A 12 39.41 -5.95 24.24
C SER A 12 38.18 -5.04 24.08
N LEU A 13 38.29 -3.79 24.55
CA LEU A 13 37.24 -2.79 24.43
C LEU A 13 37.58 -1.90 23.23
N ILE A 14 37.05 -2.24 22.05
CA ILE A 14 37.02 -1.31 20.91
C ILE A 14 35.61 -0.78 20.77
N LEU A 15 35.47 0.52 21.01
CA LEU A 15 34.20 1.24 20.90
C LEU A 15 33.84 1.40 19.42
N SER A 16 33.00 0.49 18.92
CA SER A 16 32.11 0.78 17.79
C SER A 16 30.65 0.65 18.23
N ILE A 17 30.34 1.33 19.35
CA ILE A 17 29.03 1.94 19.51
C ILE A 17 28.97 3.09 18.49
N ALA A 18 28.81 2.72 17.21
CA ALA A 18 28.05 3.52 16.28
C ALA A 18 26.60 3.43 16.75
N ALA A 19 26.30 4.12 17.86
CA ALA A 19 24.94 4.48 18.15
C ALA A 19 24.50 5.36 16.99
N THR A 20 23.75 4.77 16.07
CA THR A 20 22.57 5.45 15.56
C THR A 20 21.69 5.78 16.77
N GLU A 21 22.03 6.88 17.46
CA GLU A 21 21.04 7.76 18.04
C GLU A 21 19.86 7.76 17.05
N PRO A 22 18.65 7.35 17.44
CA PRO A 22 17.50 7.46 16.56
C PRO A 22 17.29 8.97 16.33
N VAL A 23 17.81 9.46 15.20
CA VAL A 23 18.00 10.88 14.94
C VAL A 23 16.65 11.56 15.06
N ARG A 24 16.45 12.27 16.17
CA ARG A 24 15.18 12.93 16.48
C ARG A 24 14.99 14.06 15.47
N GLN A 25 14.27 13.78 14.38
CA GLN A 25 13.78 14.77 13.41
C GLN A 25 13.09 15.97 14.08
N HIS A 26 12.54 15.74 15.27
CA HIS A 26 11.62 16.62 15.98
C HIS A 26 12.36 17.44 17.05
N ALA A 27 13.15 18.42 16.58
CA ALA A 27 13.68 19.50 17.42
C ALA A 27 12.66 20.64 17.63
N ALA A 28 11.58 20.66 16.86
CA ALA A 28 10.40 21.49 17.12
C ALA A 28 9.44 20.77 18.10
N PRO A 29 8.69 21.50 18.94
CA PRO A 29 7.70 20.88 19.81
C PRO A 29 6.62 20.18 18.98
N PHE A 30 6.36 18.91 19.31
CA PHE A 30 5.31 18.10 18.67
C PHE A 30 3.98 18.85 18.69
N LYS A 31 3.39 19.07 17.50
CA LYS A 31 1.95 19.32 17.39
C LYS A 31 1.26 18.02 17.00
N LEU A 32 1.24 17.09 17.95
CA LEU A 32 0.33 15.95 17.91
C LEU A 32 -1.10 16.48 17.72
N THR A 33 -1.90 15.84 16.87
CA THR A 33 -3.23 16.32 16.52
C THR A 33 -4.25 16.15 17.65
N GLY A 34 -3.98 15.26 18.60
CA GLY A 34 -4.68 15.20 19.88
C GLY A 34 -4.29 16.37 20.79
N THR A 35 -5.30 17.05 21.36
CA THR A 35 -5.13 18.18 22.29
C THR A 35 -4.60 17.77 23.67
N SER A 36 -4.64 16.47 23.98
CA SER A 36 -4.07 15.85 25.18
C SER A 36 -3.77 14.37 24.91
N PHE A 37 -3.00 13.73 25.79
CA PHE A 37 -2.78 12.29 25.82
C PHE A 37 -3.20 11.74 27.18
N GLY A 38 -3.83 10.57 27.19
CA GLY A 38 -4.17 9.88 28.44
C GLY A 38 -2.92 9.57 29.24
N ILE A 39 -2.86 10.04 30.48
CA ILE A 39 -1.75 9.78 31.40
C ILE A 39 -2.07 8.50 32.18
N PRO A 40 -1.26 7.43 32.09
CA PRO A 40 -1.54 6.17 32.80
C PRO A 40 -1.70 6.38 34.31
N GLY A 41 -2.83 5.93 34.87
CA GLY A 41 -3.17 6.11 36.28
C GLY A 41 -3.77 7.47 36.65
N VAL A 42 -4.17 8.30 35.66
CA VAL A 42 -4.94 9.52 35.86
C VAL A 42 -6.28 9.38 35.15
N ASP A 43 -7.37 9.47 35.89
CA ASP A 43 -8.73 9.42 35.33
C ASP A 43 -9.03 10.67 34.49
N ALA A 44 -9.71 10.47 33.36
CA ALA A 44 -10.15 11.54 32.47
C ALA A 44 -11.54 11.23 31.91
N THR A 45 -12.39 12.26 31.84
CA THR A 45 -13.78 12.15 31.37
C THR A 45 -13.93 12.84 30.03
N TYR A 46 -14.70 12.22 29.13
CA TYR A 46 -15.05 12.73 27.81
C TYR A 46 -16.54 12.48 27.56
N ASP A 47 -17.19 13.31 26.74
CA ASP A 47 -18.60 13.13 26.37
C ASP A 47 -18.77 11.90 25.47
N TYR A 48 -17.76 11.60 24.64
CA TYR A 48 -17.68 10.40 23.82
C TYR A 48 -16.32 9.71 23.94
N VAL A 49 -16.33 8.37 23.98
CA VAL A 49 -15.13 7.53 23.91
C VAL A 49 -15.27 6.58 22.73
N VAL A 50 -14.41 6.72 21.73
CA VAL A 50 -14.32 5.82 20.58
C VAL A 50 -13.21 4.81 20.83
N VAL A 51 -13.52 3.52 20.74
CA VAL A 51 -12.55 2.43 20.88
C VAL A 51 -12.19 1.91 19.48
N GLY A 52 -10.90 1.94 19.15
CA GLY A 52 -10.35 1.75 17.82
C GLY A 52 -10.14 3.08 17.08
N ALA A 53 -8.90 3.36 16.70
CA ALA A 53 -8.50 4.46 15.82
C ALA A 53 -8.41 4.02 14.34
N GLY A 54 -8.71 2.76 14.03
CA GLY A 54 -8.91 2.29 12.65
C GLY A 54 -9.92 3.12 11.86
N ILE A 55 -9.95 2.96 10.53
CA ILE A 55 -10.61 3.87 9.57
C ILE A 55 -12.01 4.33 10.01
N ALA A 56 -12.89 3.39 10.41
CA ALA A 56 -14.25 3.72 10.85
C ALA A 56 -14.28 4.54 12.16
N GLY A 57 -13.50 4.13 13.17
CA GLY A 57 -13.44 4.83 14.47
C GLY A 57 -12.84 6.22 14.35
N SER A 58 -11.76 6.39 13.56
CA SER A 58 -11.21 7.70 13.24
C SER A 58 -12.21 8.62 12.53
N VAL A 59 -13.04 8.09 11.62
CA VAL A 59 -14.10 8.87 10.96
C VAL A 59 -15.21 9.27 11.96
N VAL A 60 -15.66 8.36 12.82
CA VAL A 60 -16.66 8.66 13.86
C VAL A 60 -16.13 9.72 14.83
N ALA A 61 -14.91 9.56 15.34
CA ALA A 61 -14.28 10.53 16.24
C ALA A 61 -14.10 11.92 15.60
N ALA A 62 -13.65 11.97 14.34
CA ALA A 62 -13.51 13.22 13.61
C ALA A 62 -14.84 13.93 13.38
N ARG A 63 -15.95 13.20 13.17
CA ARG A 63 -17.29 13.78 13.02
C ARG A 63 -17.90 14.25 14.32
N LEU A 64 -17.71 13.51 15.43
CA LEU A 64 -18.11 13.99 16.76
C LEU A 64 -17.36 15.28 17.13
N ALA A 65 -16.08 15.38 16.75
CA ALA A 65 -15.26 16.58 16.93
C ALA A 65 -15.49 17.71 15.90
N GLU A 66 -16.44 17.57 14.95
CA GLU A 66 -16.92 18.72 14.16
C GLU A 66 -17.81 19.66 15.03
N ASP A 67 -18.34 19.19 16.18
CA ASP A 67 -18.98 20.03 17.21
C ASP A 67 -17.95 20.46 18.29
N PRO A 68 -17.67 21.77 18.45
CA PRO A 68 -16.68 22.26 19.41
C PRO A 68 -17.20 22.30 20.87
N THR A 69 -18.45 21.89 21.13
CA THR A 69 -19.03 21.85 22.48
C THR A 69 -18.85 20.52 23.20
N VAL A 70 -18.44 19.47 22.49
CA VAL A 70 -18.26 18.11 23.04
C VAL A 70 -16.79 17.70 23.06
N SER A 71 -16.44 16.81 23.98
CA SER A 71 -15.12 16.23 24.14
C SER A 71 -15.10 14.76 23.70
N VAL A 72 -14.10 14.39 22.90
CA VAL A 72 -14.00 13.07 22.28
C VAL A 72 -12.64 12.46 22.59
N ALA A 73 -12.63 11.26 23.18
CA ALA A 73 -11.44 10.42 23.28
C ALA A 73 -11.42 9.36 22.17
N VAL A 74 -10.22 9.00 21.72
CA VAL A 74 -9.98 7.81 20.89
C VAL A 74 -8.98 6.92 21.62
N VAL A 75 -9.32 5.65 21.80
CA VAL A 75 -8.50 4.66 22.51
C VAL A 75 -8.16 3.54 21.54
N GLU A 76 -6.87 3.32 21.28
CA GLU A 76 -6.38 2.29 20.37
C GLU A 76 -5.34 1.40 21.05
N ALA A 77 -5.33 0.10 20.71
CA ALA A 77 -4.39 -0.88 21.22
C ALA A 77 -3.10 -0.89 20.37
N GLY A 78 -2.14 -0.05 20.73
CA GLY A 78 -0.85 -0.02 20.04
C GLY A 78 0.21 0.86 20.71
N GLY A 79 1.41 0.85 20.13
CA GLY A 79 2.42 1.87 20.37
C GLY A 79 2.35 2.97 19.31
N PHE A 80 2.98 4.11 19.59
CA PHE A 80 3.21 5.16 18.59
C PHE A 80 3.93 4.59 17.37
N TYR A 81 3.38 4.80 16.16
CA TYR A 81 4.04 4.40 14.93
C TYR A 81 5.34 5.20 14.74
N GLU A 82 5.45 6.39 15.32
CA GLU A 82 6.66 7.21 15.38
C GLU A 82 7.83 6.60 16.17
N PHE A 83 7.58 5.55 16.97
CA PHE A 83 8.61 4.81 17.71
C PHE A 83 8.75 3.34 17.28
N SER A 84 7.73 2.79 16.60
CA SER A 84 7.70 1.37 16.17
C SER A 84 7.93 1.18 14.67
N ASN A 85 7.66 2.18 13.84
CA ASN A 85 8.03 2.17 12.44
C ASN A 85 9.51 2.56 12.30
N GLY A 86 10.35 1.65 11.81
CA GLY A 86 11.77 1.89 11.59
C GLY A 86 12.09 2.84 10.42
N ASN A 87 11.09 3.33 9.69
CA ASN A 87 11.28 4.32 8.63
C ASN A 87 11.32 5.76 9.17
N LEU A 88 12.37 6.51 8.82
CA LEU A 88 12.51 7.93 9.16
C LEU A 88 11.60 8.85 8.33
N SER A 89 10.99 8.39 7.22
CA SER A 89 10.07 9.22 6.43
C SER A 89 8.59 8.96 6.73
N GLN A 90 7.89 10.03 7.11
CA GLN A 90 6.44 10.06 7.20
C GLN A 90 5.86 10.74 5.97
N ILE A 91 5.10 10.00 5.17
CA ILE A 91 4.45 10.48 3.96
C ILE A 91 3.09 9.78 3.87
N PRO A 92 1.96 10.49 3.64
CA PRO A 92 0.68 9.87 3.38
C PRO A 92 0.79 8.91 2.18
N PHE A 93 0.63 7.61 2.43
CA PHE A 93 0.77 6.59 1.40
C PHE A 93 -0.59 6.38 0.73
N TYR A 94 -0.62 6.70 -0.57
CA TYR A 94 -1.81 6.76 -1.43
C TYR A 94 -2.81 7.89 -1.13
N SER A 95 -3.49 8.34 -2.19
CA SER A 95 -4.75 9.08 -2.15
C SER A 95 -5.51 8.71 -3.42
N GLY A 96 -6.63 7.99 -3.28
CA GLY A 96 -7.41 7.44 -4.40
C GLY A 96 -8.91 7.41 -4.09
N ARG A 97 -9.72 7.08 -5.10
CA ARG A 97 -11.18 6.99 -5.01
C ARG A 97 -11.64 5.68 -5.67
N GLY A 98 -12.80 5.16 -5.28
CA GLY A 98 -13.46 4.05 -6.00
C GLY A 98 -13.91 4.47 -7.40
N THR A 99 -14.28 3.49 -8.23
CA THR A 99 -14.85 3.74 -9.57
C THR A 99 -16.30 4.25 -9.45
N VAL A 100 -16.84 4.89 -10.49
CA VAL A 100 -18.22 5.41 -10.47
C VAL A 100 -19.20 4.24 -10.31
N GLY A 101 -18.95 3.12 -11.01
CA GLY A 101 -19.73 1.88 -10.88
C GLY A 101 -19.65 1.25 -9.49
N ALA A 102 -18.54 1.40 -8.75
CA ALA A 102 -18.44 0.93 -7.37
C ALA A 102 -19.38 1.70 -6.42
N TYR A 103 -19.48 3.03 -6.58
CA TYR A 103 -20.41 3.85 -5.80
C TYR A 103 -21.87 3.62 -6.22
N ALA A 104 -22.14 3.42 -7.51
CA ALA A 104 -23.48 3.06 -8.00
C ALA A 104 -23.96 1.71 -7.44
N GLN A 105 -23.10 0.68 -7.46
CA GLN A 105 -23.40 -0.63 -6.87
C GLN A 105 -23.64 -0.54 -5.35
N TRP A 106 -22.90 0.32 -4.65
CA TRP A 106 -23.12 0.52 -3.22
C TRP A 106 -24.45 1.24 -2.93
N ALA A 107 -24.76 2.30 -3.68
CA ALA A 107 -26.03 3.04 -3.57
C ALA A 107 -27.25 2.12 -3.83
N GLU A 108 -27.18 1.27 -4.86
CA GLU A 108 -28.20 0.25 -5.14
C GLU A 108 -28.34 -0.77 -4.00
N LEU A 109 -27.21 -1.27 -3.47
CA LEU A 109 -27.20 -2.26 -2.39
C LEU A 109 -27.87 -1.73 -1.12
N VAL A 110 -27.52 -0.52 -0.67
CA VAL A 110 -28.10 0.09 0.54
C VAL A 110 -29.47 0.71 0.32
N GLY A 111 -29.80 1.12 -0.91
CA GLY A 111 -31.04 1.81 -1.26
C GLY A 111 -31.01 3.32 -0.97
N ASP A 112 -29.84 3.96 -1.07
CA ASP A 112 -29.66 5.40 -0.83
C ASP A 112 -28.72 6.03 -1.87
N ASP A 113 -29.29 6.91 -2.69
CA ASP A 113 -28.59 7.69 -3.72
C ASP A 113 -27.52 8.65 -3.15
N SER A 114 -27.51 8.93 -1.84
CA SER A 114 -26.46 9.77 -1.22
C SER A 114 -25.06 9.21 -1.41
N TYR A 115 -24.94 7.89 -1.63
CA TYR A 115 -23.69 7.20 -1.88
C TYR A 115 -23.20 7.24 -3.34
N LEU A 116 -23.98 7.76 -4.30
CA LEU A 116 -23.54 7.94 -5.69
C LEU A 116 -22.27 8.80 -5.78
N TYR A 117 -21.42 8.56 -6.78
CA TYR A 117 -20.09 9.18 -6.86
C TYR A 117 -20.15 10.71 -6.82
N GLU A 118 -21.08 11.31 -7.56
CA GLU A 118 -21.34 12.75 -7.62
C GLU A 118 -21.78 13.34 -6.28
N ASN A 119 -22.56 12.60 -5.49
CA ASN A 119 -23.02 13.02 -4.16
C ASN A 119 -21.90 12.87 -3.12
N MET A 120 -21.05 11.85 -3.27
CA MET A 120 -19.87 11.61 -2.43
C MET A 120 -18.66 12.49 -2.77
N GLN A 121 -18.58 13.01 -4.01
CA GLN A 121 -17.43 13.76 -4.54
C GLN A 121 -17.02 14.93 -3.64
N GLN A 122 -18.00 15.68 -3.14
CA GLN A 122 -17.80 16.80 -2.20
C GLN A 122 -17.00 16.41 -0.94
N TYR A 123 -17.14 15.17 -0.45
CA TYR A 123 -16.44 14.70 0.76
C TYR A 123 -14.98 14.33 0.47
N PHE A 124 -14.67 13.87 -0.74
CA PHE A 124 -13.30 13.64 -1.20
C PHE A 124 -12.59 14.95 -1.62
N GLU A 125 -13.34 16.02 -1.87
CA GLU A 125 -12.81 17.34 -2.22
C GLU A 125 -12.63 18.25 -1.01
N LYS A 126 -13.53 18.21 0.00
CA LYS A 126 -13.41 19.02 1.22
C LYS A 126 -12.23 18.65 2.12
N SER A 127 -11.71 17.42 1.97
CA SER A 127 -10.74 16.83 2.89
C SER A 127 -9.29 17.11 2.51
N VAL A 128 -9.01 17.22 1.20
CA VAL A 128 -7.66 17.34 0.65
C VAL A 128 -7.32 18.79 0.29
N ASN A 129 -6.16 19.27 0.74
CA ASN A 129 -5.45 20.40 0.17
C ASN A 129 -4.30 19.86 -0.69
N PHE A 130 -4.48 19.95 -2.01
CA PHE A 130 -3.54 19.39 -2.98
C PHE A 130 -2.54 20.44 -3.46
N SER A 131 -1.25 20.14 -3.32
CA SER A 131 -0.15 20.91 -3.89
C SER A 131 0.48 20.16 -5.05
N THR A 132 0.69 20.84 -6.19
CA THR A 132 1.38 20.26 -7.36
C THR A 132 2.82 19.86 -7.04
N ALA A 133 3.41 19.02 -7.90
CA ALA A 133 4.77 18.50 -7.72
C ALA A 133 5.82 19.62 -7.67
N ASN A 134 6.79 19.51 -6.75
CA ASN A 134 7.91 20.45 -6.69
C ASN A 134 8.97 20.11 -7.75
N PHE A 135 8.77 20.63 -8.96
CA PHE A 135 9.69 20.44 -10.10
C PHE A 135 11.10 20.98 -9.85
N GLY A 136 11.31 21.87 -8.86
CA GLY A 136 12.64 22.33 -8.45
C GLY A 136 13.41 21.33 -7.57
N LYS A 137 12.79 20.20 -7.20
CA LYS A 137 13.41 19.11 -6.41
C LYS A 137 13.44 17.76 -7.15
N ARG A 138 12.52 17.54 -8.09
CA ARG A 138 12.46 16.34 -8.92
C ARG A 138 13.38 16.47 -10.14
N ALA A 139 13.73 15.36 -10.78
CA ALA A 139 14.52 15.37 -12.02
C ALA A 139 13.69 15.84 -13.24
N GLU A 140 14.36 16.41 -14.25
CA GLU A 140 13.73 17.10 -15.38
C GLU A 140 12.81 16.20 -16.23
N ASN A 141 13.08 14.90 -16.30
CA ASN A 141 12.28 13.92 -17.05
C ASN A 141 11.02 13.42 -16.29
N THR A 142 10.78 13.87 -15.05
CA THR A 142 9.76 13.28 -14.16
C THR A 142 8.36 13.88 -14.35
N SER A 143 7.80 13.77 -15.56
CA SER A 143 6.52 14.43 -15.90
C SER A 143 5.36 14.01 -14.98
N VAL A 144 4.64 14.99 -14.43
CA VAL A 144 3.48 14.78 -13.54
C VAL A 144 2.23 15.32 -14.21
N THR A 145 1.15 14.54 -14.17
CA THR A 145 -0.14 14.80 -14.84
C THR A 145 -1.27 14.53 -13.86
N PHE A 146 -2.12 15.54 -13.62
CA PHE A 146 -3.26 15.49 -12.71
C PHE A 146 -4.41 16.34 -13.24
N ASN A 147 -5.64 16.04 -12.82
CA ASN A 147 -6.78 16.90 -13.05
C ASN A 147 -6.87 17.94 -11.91
N PRO A 148 -6.73 19.26 -12.16
CA PRO A 148 -6.85 20.27 -11.10
C PRO A 148 -8.26 20.33 -10.50
N ASN A 149 -9.29 19.95 -11.26
CA ASN A 149 -10.68 19.96 -10.83
C ASN A 149 -11.06 18.74 -9.94
N SER A 150 -10.10 17.89 -9.57
CA SER A 150 -10.33 16.77 -8.65
C SER A 150 -10.24 17.15 -7.17
N TYR A 151 -9.93 18.40 -6.84
CA TYR A 151 -9.72 18.87 -5.46
C TYR A 151 -10.41 20.23 -5.24
N SER A 152 -10.86 20.50 -4.01
CA SER A 152 -11.44 21.82 -3.69
C SER A 152 -10.38 22.92 -3.76
N SER A 153 -10.73 24.06 -4.35
CA SER A 153 -9.91 25.27 -4.35
C SER A 153 -9.78 25.93 -2.97
N SER A 154 -10.65 25.57 -2.01
CA SER A 154 -10.46 25.93 -0.58
C SER A 154 -9.37 25.10 0.11
N GLY A 155 -9.07 23.92 -0.43
CA GLY A 155 -8.38 22.85 0.28
C GLY A 155 -9.15 22.31 1.49
N GLY A 156 -8.56 21.29 2.12
CA GLY A 156 -8.93 20.73 3.42
C GLY A 156 -7.71 20.55 4.35
N PRO A 157 -7.86 19.87 5.50
CA PRO A 157 -6.75 19.67 6.44
C PRO A 157 -5.67 18.71 5.93
N LEU A 158 -6.01 17.72 5.08
CA LEU A 158 -5.06 16.72 4.60
C LEU A 158 -4.19 17.29 3.47
N GLN A 159 -2.92 17.56 3.78
CA GLN A 159 -1.94 18.00 2.80
C GLN A 159 -1.54 16.82 1.89
N VAL A 160 -1.77 16.94 0.58
CA VAL A 160 -1.39 15.93 -0.42
C VAL A 160 -0.51 16.57 -1.49
N SER A 161 0.59 15.92 -1.84
CA SER A 161 1.46 16.33 -2.95
C SER A 161 2.23 15.14 -3.50
N TYR A 162 2.89 15.33 -4.64
CA TYR A 162 3.78 14.32 -5.21
C TYR A 162 5.12 14.29 -4.47
N PRO A 163 5.78 13.11 -4.37
CA PRO A 163 7.08 12.98 -3.74
C PRO A 163 8.14 13.87 -4.43
N SER A 164 9.07 14.42 -3.63
CA SER A 164 10.12 15.32 -4.16
C SER A 164 11.21 14.58 -4.94
N TYR A 165 11.30 13.26 -4.77
CA TYR A 165 12.04 12.33 -5.60
C TYR A 165 11.04 11.51 -6.43
N ALA A 166 11.44 11.09 -7.63
CA ALA A 166 10.71 10.10 -8.43
C ALA A 166 11.69 8.99 -8.78
N HIS A 167 11.26 7.73 -8.78
CA HIS A 167 12.18 6.67 -9.19
C HIS A 167 12.50 6.79 -10.69
N PRO A 168 13.77 6.61 -11.11
CA PRO A 168 14.10 6.70 -12.52
C PRO A 168 13.36 5.66 -13.37
N ILE A 169 13.12 4.46 -12.82
CA ILE A 169 12.39 3.38 -13.50
C ILE A 169 10.90 3.66 -13.69
N THR A 170 10.23 4.29 -12.71
CA THR A 170 8.83 4.71 -12.86
C THR A 170 8.71 5.88 -13.83
N SER A 171 9.70 6.79 -13.81
CA SER A 171 9.81 7.88 -14.78
C SER A 171 10.05 7.40 -16.22
N SER A 172 10.83 6.33 -16.43
CA SER A 172 11.08 5.75 -17.76
C SER A 172 9.95 4.86 -18.29
N SER A 173 8.97 4.51 -17.46
CA SER A 173 7.93 3.52 -17.79
C SER A 173 6.52 4.09 -17.63
N LYS A 174 6.40 5.43 -17.60
CA LYS A 174 5.15 6.13 -17.28
C LYS A 174 3.99 5.78 -18.21
N ASP A 175 4.25 5.48 -19.47
CA ASP A 175 3.17 5.33 -20.47
C ASP A 175 2.49 3.95 -20.44
N THR A 176 2.65 3.16 -19.37
CA THR A 176 2.17 1.75 -19.33
C THR A 176 1.24 1.31 -18.16
N LEU A 177 1.03 2.05 -17.04
CA LEU A 177 0.44 1.55 -15.75
C LEU A 177 -0.29 2.63 -14.82
N THR A 178 -1.55 2.51 -14.25
CA THR A 178 -2.16 3.37 -13.12
C THR A 178 -3.44 2.78 -12.38
N ASN A 179 -3.68 2.23 -11.13
CA ASN A 179 -3.12 2.05 -9.74
C ASN A 179 -3.65 0.77 -8.90
N SER A 180 -3.04 0.17 -7.83
CA SER A 180 -3.52 -0.86 -6.77
C SER A 180 -4.18 -2.24 -7.13
N ALA A 181 -4.00 -3.49 -6.53
CA ALA A 181 -3.32 -4.10 -5.33
C ALA A 181 -2.87 -5.65 -5.45
N ALA A 182 -1.65 -6.10 -5.05
CA ALA A 182 -0.84 -7.30 -5.56
C ALA A 182 -0.98 -8.81 -5.13
N THR A 183 -0.39 -9.70 -5.99
CA THR A 183 -0.20 -11.18 -5.98
C THR A 183 1.25 -11.69 -6.22
N GLY A 184 2.18 -10.87 -6.72
CA GLY A 184 3.57 -11.25 -7.09
C GLY A 184 4.21 -10.21 -8.00
N SER A 185 5.36 -10.45 -8.64
CA SER A 185 6.01 -9.46 -9.55
C SER A 185 6.92 -10.04 -10.64
N VAL A 186 6.88 -9.51 -11.86
CA VAL A 186 7.91 -9.73 -12.91
C VAL A 186 9.10 -8.81 -12.65
N ILE A 187 10.32 -9.36 -12.56
CA ILE A 187 11.52 -8.65 -12.11
C ILE A 187 12.63 -8.68 -13.17
N TYR A 188 13.30 -7.55 -13.36
CA TYR A 188 14.52 -7.42 -14.17
C TYR A 188 15.62 -6.67 -13.41
N GLU A 189 16.87 -6.93 -13.77
CA GLU A 189 17.97 -6.01 -13.46
C GLU A 189 17.83 -4.77 -14.35
N VAL A 190 18.13 -3.59 -13.80
CA VAL A 190 18.01 -2.31 -14.51
C VAL A 190 19.27 -1.47 -14.35
N SER A 191 19.60 -0.68 -15.38
CA SER A 191 20.75 0.23 -15.39
C SER A 191 20.55 1.51 -14.56
N LEU A 192 19.42 1.60 -13.86
CA LEU A 192 18.94 2.78 -13.14
C LEU A 192 19.11 2.63 -11.63
N THR A 193 19.31 3.75 -10.92
CA THR A 193 19.35 3.77 -9.46
C THR A 193 18.02 3.28 -8.86
N THR A 194 18.10 2.23 -8.05
CA THR A 194 16.94 1.63 -7.37
C THR A 194 17.07 1.77 -5.85
N TRP A 195 16.07 1.32 -5.10
CA TRP A 195 16.14 1.21 -3.63
C TRP A 195 17.24 0.28 -3.13
N GLN A 196 17.83 -0.55 -3.99
CA GLN A 196 19.08 -1.25 -3.72
C GLN A 196 20.22 -0.32 -3.28
N ALA A 197 20.29 0.91 -3.82
CA ALA A 197 21.34 1.88 -3.49
C ALA A 197 21.32 2.28 -1.99
N MET A 198 20.16 2.25 -1.34
CA MET A 198 20.00 2.54 0.09
C MET A 198 20.57 1.42 1.01
N THR A 199 21.12 0.34 0.44
CA THR A 199 21.91 -0.65 1.19
C THR A 199 23.39 -0.25 1.39
N ASP A 200 23.88 0.77 0.67
CA ASP A 200 25.16 1.43 0.97
C ASP A 200 24.95 2.47 2.09
N PRO A 201 25.63 2.35 3.26
CA PRO A 201 25.51 3.31 4.35
C PRO A 201 25.90 4.74 3.97
N ALA A 202 26.86 4.94 3.06
CA ALA A 202 27.27 6.27 2.62
C ALA A 202 26.19 6.92 1.73
N TYR A 203 25.59 6.14 0.84
CA TYR A 203 24.45 6.59 0.03
C TYR A 203 23.24 6.89 0.93
N ALA A 204 22.87 5.98 1.83
CA ALA A 204 21.76 6.15 2.76
C ALA A 204 21.94 7.38 3.68
N ALA A 205 23.15 7.64 4.16
CA ALA A 205 23.46 8.86 4.90
C ALA A 205 23.25 10.12 4.03
N SER A 206 23.69 10.11 2.77
CA SER A 206 23.48 11.26 1.85
C SER A 206 21.99 11.56 1.59
N GLN A 207 21.16 10.52 1.44
CA GLN A 207 19.71 10.69 1.21
C GLN A 207 18.98 11.11 2.49
N THR A 208 19.47 10.66 3.66
CA THR A 208 19.02 11.18 4.96
C THR A 208 19.32 12.67 5.09
N ASP A 209 20.53 13.09 4.72
CA ASP A 209 20.97 14.47 4.78
C ASP A 209 20.14 15.40 3.87
N LEU A 210 19.84 14.95 2.64
CA LEU A 210 18.94 15.66 1.72
C LEU A 210 17.51 15.78 2.28
N TYR A 211 16.99 14.71 2.86
CA TYR A 211 15.64 14.69 3.43
C TYR A 211 15.52 15.63 4.62
N LEU A 212 16.43 15.54 5.59
CA LEU A 212 16.44 16.37 6.80
C LEU A 212 16.67 17.86 6.49
N LYS A 213 17.57 18.19 5.55
CA LYS A 213 17.98 19.58 5.28
C LYS A 213 17.07 20.31 4.29
N SER A 214 16.31 19.59 3.46
CA SER A 214 15.57 20.21 2.36
C SER A 214 14.23 19.56 2.00
N GLY A 215 13.90 18.39 2.56
CA GLY A 215 12.77 17.58 2.10
C GLY A 215 12.93 17.20 0.62
N SER A 216 14.07 16.62 0.26
CA SER A 216 14.38 16.06 -1.07
C SER A 216 15.17 14.75 -0.92
N GLY A 217 15.63 14.16 -2.03
CA GLY A 217 16.32 12.87 -2.01
C GLY A 217 15.40 11.67 -1.83
N GLN A 218 15.96 10.46 -1.97
CA GLN A 218 15.20 9.22 -2.16
C GLN A 218 14.23 8.87 -1.02
N LEU A 219 14.53 9.26 0.23
CA LEU A 219 13.63 9.05 1.37
C LEU A 219 12.27 9.76 1.24
N THR A 220 12.14 10.72 0.33
CA THR A 220 10.85 11.35 0.00
C THR A 220 9.94 10.47 -0.85
N ASN A 221 10.31 9.22 -1.15
CA ASN A 221 9.57 8.33 -2.03
C ASN A 221 9.70 6.85 -1.59
N SER A 222 8.58 6.16 -1.38
CA SER A 222 8.56 4.81 -0.77
C SER A 222 9.19 3.68 -1.61
N GLY A 223 9.41 3.89 -2.91
CA GLY A 223 9.90 2.86 -3.84
C GLY A 223 8.85 2.34 -4.81
N GLY A 224 7.57 2.33 -4.40
CA GLY A 224 6.44 2.33 -5.32
C GLY A 224 5.90 3.75 -5.46
N ASP A 225 6.08 4.36 -6.63
CA ASP A 225 5.45 5.64 -7.02
C ASP A 225 4.68 5.57 -8.34
N PHE A 226 4.43 4.34 -8.83
CA PHE A 226 3.63 4.05 -10.03
C PHE A 226 3.00 2.64 -9.93
N PHE A 227 1.72 2.50 -10.30
CA PHE A 227 0.82 1.39 -9.88
C PHE A 227 -0.20 1.04 -11.00
N ALA A 228 -1.04 -0.01 -10.94
CA ALA A 228 -1.86 -0.64 -12.03
C ALA A 228 -3.28 -0.22 -12.59
N TRP A 229 -4.40 -0.60 -11.94
CA TRP A 229 -5.79 -0.68 -12.50
C TRP A 229 -5.93 -0.88 -14.03
N GLU A 230 -6.02 -2.13 -14.46
CA GLU A 230 -6.46 -2.51 -15.81
C GLU A 230 -7.68 -3.46 -15.72
N LYS A 231 -8.71 -3.21 -16.52
CA LYS A 231 -9.70 -4.25 -16.88
C LYS A 231 -9.12 -4.96 -18.11
N LEU A 232 -8.96 -6.29 -18.05
CA LEU A 232 -8.01 -6.99 -18.93
C LEU A 232 -8.24 -6.66 -20.41
N PRO A 233 -7.19 -6.31 -21.20
CA PRO A 233 -7.35 -5.89 -22.59
C PRO A 233 -8.08 -6.95 -23.41
N PRO A 234 -8.87 -6.59 -24.45
CA PRO A 234 -9.70 -7.55 -25.19
C PRO A 234 -8.97 -8.81 -25.68
N ALA A 235 -7.69 -8.69 -26.07
CA ALA A 235 -6.85 -9.83 -26.44
C ALA A 235 -6.59 -10.81 -25.28
N SER A 236 -6.24 -10.32 -24.09
CA SER A 236 -6.02 -11.13 -22.89
C SER A 236 -7.33 -11.63 -22.28
N ARG A 237 -8.37 -10.78 -22.28
CA ARG A 237 -9.70 -11.08 -21.73
C ARG A 237 -10.43 -12.16 -22.51
N SER A 238 -10.42 -12.11 -23.84
CA SER A 238 -11.12 -13.10 -24.67
C SER A 238 -10.52 -14.51 -24.60
N ALA A 239 -9.32 -14.66 -24.03
CA ALA A 239 -8.70 -15.96 -23.74
C ALA A 239 -9.13 -16.56 -22.39
N LEU A 240 -9.85 -15.83 -21.53
CA LEU A 240 -10.34 -16.34 -20.25
C LEU A 240 -11.46 -17.38 -20.43
N PRO A 241 -11.61 -18.36 -19.52
CA PRO A 241 -12.72 -19.32 -19.55
C PRO A 241 -14.10 -18.64 -19.55
N PRO A 242 -15.11 -19.20 -20.24
CA PRO A 242 -16.47 -18.62 -20.24
C PRO A 242 -17.10 -18.48 -18.84
N SER A 243 -16.77 -19.39 -17.91
CA SER A 243 -17.14 -19.30 -16.50
C SER A 243 -16.52 -18.07 -15.82
N SER A 244 -15.24 -17.83 -16.04
CA SER A 244 -14.51 -16.67 -15.54
C SER A 244 -15.02 -15.35 -16.14
N LEU A 245 -15.37 -15.32 -17.43
CA LEU A 245 -16.01 -14.15 -18.04
C LEU A 245 -17.39 -13.86 -17.45
N ALA A 246 -18.17 -14.90 -17.14
CA ALA A 246 -19.45 -14.75 -16.44
C ALA A 246 -19.25 -14.24 -15.00
N ALA A 247 -18.31 -14.81 -14.24
CA ALA A 247 -18.01 -14.37 -12.88
C ALA A 247 -17.53 -12.91 -12.83
N LEU A 248 -16.62 -12.51 -13.72
CA LEU A 248 -16.14 -11.13 -13.84
C LEU A 248 -17.23 -10.15 -14.31
N SER A 249 -18.30 -10.61 -14.94
CA SER A 249 -19.45 -9.76 -15.32
C SER A 249 -20.35 -9.34 -14.15
N THR A 250 -20.13 -9.90 -12.95
CA THR A 250 -20.83 -9.49 -11.72
C THR A 250 -20.24 -8.22 -11.08
N PHE A 251 -19.03 -7.82 -11.48
CA PHE A 251 -18.43 -6.55 -11.09
C PHE A 251 -18.87 -5.42 -12.04
N PRO A 252 -18.95 -4.15 -11.57
CA PRO A 252 -19.30 -3.01 -12.40
C PRO A 252 -18.48 -2.89 -13.69
N ALA A 253 -19.06 -2.28 -14.73
CA ALA A 253 -18.43 -2.18 -16.04
C ALA A 253 -17.04 -1.50 -15.99
N ASP A 254 -16.90 -0.47 -15.16
CA ASP A 254 -15.64 0.27 -14.94
C ASP A 254 -14.71 -0.35 -13.87
N TRP A 255 -15.14 -1.41 -13.17
CA TRP A 255 -14.34 -2.06 -12.13
C TRP A 255 -13.08 -2.70 -12.74
N PRO A 256 -11.87 -2.34 -12.29
CA PRO A 256 -10.62 -2.92 -12.77
C PRO A 256 -10.46 -4.34 -12.23
N GLU A 257 -9.74 -5.20 -12.96
CA GLU A 257 -9.59 -6.61 -12.58
C GLU A 257 -8.20 -6.90 -12.02
N VAL A 258 -7.22 -6.09 -12.43
CA VAL A 258 -5.80 -6.28 -12.25
C VAL A 258 -5.14 -4.96 -11.89
N GLU A 259 -4.03 -5.01 -11.15
CA GLU A 259 -2.99 -3.98 -11.14
C GLU A 259 -1.66 -4.56 -11.66
N TYR A 260 -0.73 -3.65 -11.98
CA TYR A 260 0.70 -3.91 -11.86
C TYR A 260 1.46 -2.85 -11.01
N ILE A 261 2.16 -3.22 -9.93
CA ILE A 261 2.95 -2.26 -9.12
C ILE A 261 4.32 -2.03 -9.78
N LEU A 262 4.66 -0.86 -10.30
CA LEU A 262 6.06 -0.62 -10.67
C LEU A 262 6.88 -0.15 -9.46
N SER A 263 7.57 -1.11 -8.84
CA SER A 263 8.45 -0.87 -7.70
C SER A 263 9.92 -0.83 -8.09
N SER A 264 10.62 0.15 -7.52
CA SER A 264 12.06 0.18 -7.32
C SER A 264 12.39 -0.65 -6.07
N SER A 265 13.08 -1.79 -6.22
CA SER A 265 13.16 -2.83 -5.17
C SER A 265 14.39 -2.69 -4.26
N THR A 266 14.26 -3.06 -2.98
CA THR A 266 15.38 -3.21 -2.02
C THR A 266 15.99 -4.62 -1.99
N LYS A 267 15.23 -5.64 -2.42
CA LYS A 267 15.58 -7.05 -2.41
C LYS A 267 14.80 -7.82 -3.47
N ALA A 268 15.44 -8.80 -4.09
CA ALA A 268 14.80 -9.87 -4.84
C ALA A 268 14.05 -10.87 -3.92
N PRO A 269 13.18 -11.74 -4.48
CA PRO A 269 12.76 -12.98 -3.84
C PRO A 269 13.95 -13.85 -3.43
N ALA A 270 13.81 -14.65 -2.38
CA ALA A 270 14.90 -15.48 -1.84
C ALA A 270 15.44 -16.56 -2.80
N SER A 271 14.71 -16.85 -3.89
CA SER A 271 15.13 -17.73 -4.99
C SER A 271 16.15 -17.08 -5.95
N VAL A 272 16.27 -15.75 -5.94
CA VAL A 272 17.19 -15.01 -6.82
C VAL A 272 18.56 -14.86 -6.14
N PRO A 273 19.67 -15.27 -6.79
CA PRO A 273 21.00 -15.16 -6.21
C PRO A 273 21.41 -13.70 -5.93
N ALA A 274 21.91 -13.43 -4.72
CA ALA A 274 22.32 -12.09 -4.28
C ALA A 274 23.36 -11.40 -5.20
N ALA A 275 24.10 -12.15 -6.01
CA ALA A 275 25.05 -11.61 -7.00
C ALA A 275 24.37 -10.83 -8.15
N ALA A 276 23.11 -11.14 -8.47
CA ALA A 276 22.29 -10.46 -9.48
C ALA A 276 21.49 -9.27 -8.90
N ASN A 277 21.49 -9.10 -7.57
CA ASN A 277 20.69 -8.10 -6.85
C ASN A 277 21.39 -6.72 -6.82
N ARG A 278 21.77 -6.20 -8.00
CA ARG A 278 22.64 -5.01 -8.14
C ARG A 278 21.87 -3.71 -8.38
N SER A 279 20.81 -3.76 -9.18
CA SER A 279 19.70 -2.81 -9.13
C SER A 279 18.49 -3.48 -9.77
N LEU A 280 17.48 -3.78 -8.96
CA LEU A 280 16.29 -4.50 -9.40
C LEU A 280 15.08 -3.58 -9.37
N ALA A 281 14.26 -3.71 -10.40
CA ALA A 281 12.92 -3.16 -10.42
C ALA A 281 11.94 -4.25 -10.85
N SER A 282 10.70 -4.09 -10.42
CA SER A 282 9.68 -5.12 -10.55
C SER A 282 8.35 -4.51 -10.95
N ILE A 283 7.72 -5.07 -11.98
CA ILE A 283 6.30 -4.89 -12.26
C ILE A 283 5.57 -5.96 -11.45
N GLY A 284 5.13 -5.59 -10.26
CA GLY A 284 4.13 -6.30 -9.46
C GLY A 284 2.91 -6.64 -10.30
N VAL A 285 2.14 -7.64 -9.89
CA VAL A 285 0.91 -8.12 -10.55
C VAL A 285 -0.14 -8.29 -9.46
N ALA A 286 -1.43 -8.12 -9.76
CA ALA A 286 -2.46 -7.90 -8.74
C ALA A 286 -3.86 -8.37 -9.14
N LEU A 287 -4.76 -8.51 -8.16
CA LEU A 287 -6.18 -8.85 -8.37
C LEU A 287 -7.08 -7.88 -7.60
N THR A 288 -7.88 -7.10 -8.33
CA THR A 288 -8.91 -6.21 -7.77
C THR A 288 -10.33 -6.75 -7.94
N ALA A 289 -10.53 -7.73 -8.83
CA ALA A 289 -11.79 -8.46 -9.01
C ALA A 289 -11.74 -9.86 -8.37
N ALA A 290 -11.05 -9.99 -7.23
CA ALA A 290 -10.82 -11.28 -6.58
C ALA A 290 -12.13 -11.95 -6.10
N LEU A 291 -12.31 -13.22 -6.43
CA LEU A 291 -13.50 -14.02 -6.15
C LEU A 291 -13.31 -15.01 -4.99
N SER A 292 -12.07 -15.44 -4.71
CA SER A 292 -11.77 -16.28 -3.55
C SER A 292 -12.19 -15.61 -2.24
N ARG A 293 -12.70 -16.40 -1.28
CA ARG A 293 -13.13 -15.90 0.04
C ARG A 293 -12.49 -16.68 1.17
N GLY A 294 -11.90 -15.92 2.10
CA GLY A 294 -11.32 -16.42 3.34
C GLY A 294 -12.30 -16.45 4.51
N ASN A 295 -11.81 -16.83 5.68
CA ASN A 295 -12.50 -16.69 6.96
C ASN A 295 -11.54 -16.29 8.09
N VAL A 296 -12.10 -15.82 9.20
CA VAL A 296 -11.40 -15.63 10.47
C VAL A 296 -12.24 -16.34 11.54
N THR A 297 -11.63 -17.24 12.31
CA THR A 297 -12.31 -17.97 13.40
C THR A 297 -11.51 -17.89 14.70
N LEU A 298 -12.19 -18.00 15.83
CA LEU A 298 -11.53 -18.04 17.14
C LEU A 298 -10.79 -19.38 17.31
N ALA A 299 -9.57 -19.32 17.84
CA ALA A 299 -8.80 -20.51 18.21
C ALA A 299 -9.27 -21.11 19.55
N SER A 300 -9.69 -20.26 20.49
CA SER A 300 -10.23 -20.64 21.80
C SER A 300 -11.23 -19.58 22.31
N ALA A 301 -11.56 -19.59 23.60
CA ALA A 301 -12.32 -18.54 24.26
C ALA A 301 -11.45 -17.49 24.98
N ASP A 302 -10.12 -17.64 24.96
CA ASP A 302 -9.18 -16.69 25.55
C ASP A 302 -8.82 -15.60 24.51
N PRO A 303 -9.04 -14.30 24.81
CA PRO A 303 -8.70 -13.21 23.88
C PRO A 303 -7.19 -12.99 23.69
N ALA A 304 -6.33 -13.69 24.44
CA ALA A 304 -4.89 -13.70 24.20
C ALA A 304 -4.47 -14.70 23.09
N ASP A 305 -5.31 -15.69 22.75
CA ASP A 305 -5.03 -16.61 21.65
C ASP A 305 -5.30 -15.95 20.29
N LEU A 306 -4.31 -16.02 19.39
CA LEU A 306 -4.43 -15.45 18.05
C LEU A 306 -5.54 -16.16 17.24
N PRO A 307 -6.40 -15.42 16.51
CA PRO A 307 -7.43 -16.02 15.69
C PRO A 307 -6.84 -16.78 14.50
N ILE A 308 -7.54 -17.83 14.07
CA ILE A 308 -7.20 -18.60 12.87
C ILE A 308 -7.67 -17.79 11.66
N VAL A 309 -6.72 -17.31 10.86
CA VAL A 309 -6.98 -16.55 9.63
C VAL A 309 -6.69 -17.42 8.41
N GLN A 310 -7.71 -17.74 7.62
CA GLN A 310 -7.60 -18.54 6.39
C GLN A 310 -7.96 -17.64 5.19
N LEU A 311 -6.96 -17.20 4.43
CA LEU A 311 -7.17 -16.24 3.32
C LEU A 311 -7.67 -16.87 2.02
N ASN A 312 -7.47 -18.19 1.85
CA ASN A 312 -7.94 -18.98 0.70
C ASN A 312 -7.57 -18.38 -0.69
N PHE A 313 -6.43 -17.73 -0.81
CA PHE A 313 -5.99 -17.12 -2.07
C PHE A 313 -5.92 -18.14 -3.22
N LEU A 314 -6.37 -17.72 -4.41
CA LEU A 314 -6.39 -18.52 -5.64
C LEU A 314 -7.23 -19.81 -5.55
N LEU A 315 -8.23 -19.85 -4.66
CA LEU A 315 -9.19 -20.94 -4.56
C LEU A 315 -10.17 -20.94 -5.74
N ASP A 316 -10.62 -19.76 -6.18
CA ASP A 316 -11.43 -19.60 -7.39
C ASP A 316 -10.60 -19.84 -8.66
N GLU A 317 -11.22 -20.42 -9.69
CA GLU A 317 -10.58 -20.69 -10.99
C GLU A 317 -10.30 -19.39 -11.76
N THR A 318 -11.17 -18.40 -11.57
CA THR A 318 -11.10 -17.07 -12.20
C THR A 318 -9.93 -16.27 -11.64
N ASP A 319 -9.67 -16.34 -10.33
CA ASP A 319 -8.50 -15.69 -9.72
C ASP A 319 -7.20 -16.25 -10.31
N ARG A 320 -7.14 -17.56 -10.56
CA ARG A 320 -6.00 -18.21 -11.24
C ARG A 320 -5.86 -17.73 -12.68
N ALA A 321 -6.94 -17.75 -13.45
CA ALA A 321 -6.92 -17.35 -14.86
C ALA A 321 -6.58 -15.85 -15.05
N VAL A 322 -7.16 -14.97 -14.23
CA VAL A 322 -6.85 -13.53 -14.23
C VAL A 322 -5.41 -13.29 -13.78
N ALA A 323 -4.92 -13.97 -12.75
CA ALA A 323 -3.51 -13.85 -12.34
C ALA A 323 -2.56 -14.23 -13.49
N VAL A 324 -2.77 -15.38 -14.15
CA VAL A 324 -1.95 -15.79 -15.30
C VAL A 324 -1.99 -14.76 -16.43
N ALA A 325 -3.18 -14.28 -16.80
CA ALA A 325 -3.33 -13.23 -17.82
C ALA A 325 -2.59 -11.94 -17.43
N ALA A 326 -2.68 -11.55 -16.16
CA ALA A 326 -2.00 -10.39 -15.59
C ALA A 326 -0.47 -10.54 -15.59
N TRP A 327 0.07 -11.72 -15.27
CA TRP A 327 1.50 -12.02 -15.37
C TRP A 327 2.02 -11.93 -16.81
N ARG A 328 1.26 -12.45 -17.79
CA ARG A 328 1.56 -12.32 -19.22
C ARG A 328 1.53 -10.86 -19.69
N ARG A 329 0.65 -10.04 -19.11
CA ARG A 329 0.49 -8.60 -19.39
C ARG A 329 1.54 -7.72 -18.71
N ALA A 330 2.01 -8.06 -17.50
CA ALA A 330 3.19 -7.43 -16.89
C ALA A 330 4.48 -7.68 -17.69
N ARG A 331 4.65 -8.89 -18.24
CA ARG A 331 5.71 -9.19 -19.23
C ARG A 331 5.58 -8.40 -20.53
N GLU A 332 4.39 -7.94 -20.88
CA GLU A 332 4.17 -7.02 -22.01
C GLU A 332 4.51 -5.58 -21.65
N ALA A 333 4.10 -5.08 -20.48
CA ALA A 333 4.48 -3.77 -19.98
C ALA A 333 6.02 -3.61 -19.91
N TRP A 334 6.74 -4.65 -19.49
CA TRP A 334 8.22 -4.71 -19.54
C TRP A 334 8.84 -4.56 -20.94
N ARG A 335 8.10 -4.83 -22.02
CA ARG A 335 8.55 -4.57 -23.41
C ARG A 335 8.33 -3.12 -23.85
N GLY A 336 7.54 -2.34 -23.12
CA GLY A 336 7.39 -0.89 -23.31
C GLY A 336 8.45 -0.06 -22.57
N VAL A 337 9.25 -0.68 -21.70
CA VAL A 337 10.36 -0.01 -20.99
C VAL A 337 11.52 0.21 -21.97
N PRO A 338 12.11 1.42 -22.05
CA PRO A 338 13.12 1.75 -23.07
C PRO A 338 14.35 0.83 -23.12
N ASP A 339 14.87 0.61 -24.34
CA ASP A 339 16.11 -0.14 -24.56
C ASP A 339 17.28 0.43 -23.74
N GLY A 340 18.08 -0.48 -23.16
CA GLY A 340 19.20 -0.12 -22.29
C GLY A 340 18.80 0.21 -20.84
N VAL A 341 17.52 0.40 -20.52
CA VAL A 341 17.04 0.42 -19.12
C VAL A 341 17.01 -0.99 -18.54
N ARG A 342 16.38 -1.93 -19.26
CA ARG A 342 16.26 -3.35 -18.91
C ARG A 342 17.57 -4.08 -19.23
N LEU A 343 18.18 -4.74 -18.24
CA LEU A 343 19.45 -5.45 -18.38
C LEU A 343 19.24 -6.97 -18.37
N GLY A 344 19.82 -7.65 -19.35
CA GLY A 344 19.83 -9.11 -19.43
C GLY A 344 18.44 -9.73 -19.70
N LYS A 345 18.23 -10.91 -19.10
CA LYS A 345 16.97 -11.69 -19.14
C LYS A 345 16.08 -11.36 -17.95
N GLU A 346 14.83 -11.84 -17.98
CA GLU A 346 13.94 -11.83 -16.81
C GLU A 346 14.60 -12.53 -15.61
N VAL A 347 14.67 -11.84 -14.48
CA VAL A 347 15.31 -12.31 -13.25
C VAL A 347 14.33 -13.16 -12.42
N PHE A 348 13.03 -12.83 -12.47
CA PHE A 348 11.97 -13.63 -11.87
C PHE A 348 10.62 -13.39 -12.59
N PRO A 349 9.80 -14.42 -12.83
CA PRO A 349 10.07 -15.85 -12.58
C PRO A 349 11.09 -16.47 -13.55
N GLY A 350 11.34 -15.83 -14.69
CA GLY A 350 12.29 -16.28 -15.71
C GLY A 350 11.59 -16.54 -17.04
N GLU A 351 12.20 -16.10 -18.14
CA GLU A 351 11.59 -16.03 -19.48
C GLU A 351 11.02 -17.37 -19.98
N ASP A 352 11.61 -18.48 -19.54
CA ASP A 352 11.27 -19.84 -19.95
C ASP A 352 10.02 -20.40 -19.24
N MET A 353 9.59 -19.82 -18.09
CA MET A 353 8.36 -20.22 -17.40
C MET A 353 7.14 -19.65 -18.15
N VAL A 354 6.51 -20.46 -18.99
CA VAL A 354 5.45 -20.01 -19.92
C VAL A 354 4.18 -20.87 -19.90
N ALA A 355 4.11 -21.96 -19.13
CA ALA A 355 2.87 -22.72 -18.94
C ALA A 355 1.95 -22.02 -17.91
N ASP A 356 0.63 -22.20 -18.06
CA ASP A 356 -0.34 -21.59 -17.13
C ASP A 356 -0.26 -22.25 -15.74
N GLU A 357 -0.03 -23.56 -15.70
CA GLU A 357 0.11 -24.36 -14.48
C GLU A 357 1.37 -23.98 -13.69
N GLU A 358 2.51 -23.82 -14.37
CA GLU A 358 3.76 -23.37 -13.75
C GLU A 358 3.63 -21.97 -13.15
N LEU A 359 2.97 -21.06 -13.87
CA LEU A 359 2.66 -19.72 -13.37
C LEU A 359 1.72 -19.78 -12.16
N VAL A 360 0.67 -20.62 -12.17
CA VAL A 360 -0.24 -20.80 -11.03
C VAL A 360 0.50 -21.30 -9.78
N GLU A 361 1.35 -22.31 -9.89
CA GLU A 361 2.12 -22.79 -8.72
C GLU A 361 3.16 -21.78 -8.24
N MET A 362 3.83 -21.06 -9.15
CA MET A 362 4.73 -19.96 -8.78
C MET A 362 4.01 -18.85 -8.00
N VAL A 363 2.77 -18.50 -8.38
CA VAL A 363 1.98 -17.53 -7.60
C VAL A 363 1.51 -18.14 -6.27
N ARG A 364 1.18 -19.44 -6.20
CA ARG A 364 0.87 -20.11 -4.92
C ARG A 364 2.04 -20.08 -3.93
N GLU A 365 3.27 -20.29 -4.39
CA GLU A 365 4.46 -20.21 -3.54
C GLU A 365 4.84 -18.78 -3.12
N THR A 366 4.68 -17.81 -4.04
CA THR A 366 5.23 -16.45 -3.86
C THR A 366 4.23 -15.37 -3.47
N ALA A 367 2.92 -15.62 -3.56
CA ALA A 367 1.90 -14.64 -3.19
C ALA A 367 2.04 -14.18 -1.73
N ARG A 368 1.82 -12.87 -1.55
CA ARG A 368 1.79 -12.20 -0.23
C ARG A 368 0.61 -11.23 -0.23
N PRO A 369 -0.13 -11.10 0.89
CA PRO A 369 -1.16 -10.08 1.01
C PRO A 369 -0.50 -8.68 1.01
N VAL A 370 -0.95 -7.76 0.16
CA VAL A 370 -0.59 -6.33 0.27
C VAL A 370 -1.35 -5.60 1.38
N HIS A 371 -1.58 -6.29 2.50
CA HIS A 371 -2.21 -5.78 3.73
C HIS A 371 -3.66 -5.25 3.60
N HIS A 372 -4.28 -5.34 2.42
CA HIS A 372 -5.68 -4.95 2.17
C HIS A 372 -6.72 -6.03 2.55
N VAL A 373 -6.59 -6.65 3.73
CA VAL A 373 -7.58 -7.65 4.21
C VAL A 373 -8.79 -6.93 4.78
N ALA A 374 -9.99 -7.22 4.27
CA ALA A 374 -11.23 -6.54 4.59
C ALA A 374 -12.44 -7.48 4.61
N ALA A 375 -13.61 -6.95 4.98
CA ALA A 375 -14.94 -7.60 4.87
C ALA A 375 -15.13 -8.94 5.62
N SER A 376 -14.29 -9.27 6.61
CA SER A 376 -14.48 -10.42 7.51
C SER A 376 -15.78 -10.36 8.32
N TYR A 377 -16.32 -9.15 8.53
CA TYR A 377 -17.69 -8.90 8.97
C TYR A 377 -18.31 -7.82 8.08
N ALA A 378 -18.82 -8.24 6.91
CA ALA A 378 -19.39 -7.35 5.92
C ALA A 378 -20.74 -6.78 6.38
N HIS A 379 -20.74 -5.58 6.96
CA HIS A 379 -21.95 -4.89 7.37
C HIS A 379 -22.94 -4.62 6.23
N ALA A 380 -22.53 -4.67 4.96
CA ALA A 380 -23.26 -4.10 3.83
C ALA A 380 -24.73 -4.55 3.71
N GLU A 381 -24.99 -5.87 3.68
CA GLU A 381 -26.36 -6.39 3.57
C GLU A 381 -27.18 -6.11 4.83
N LYS A 382 -26.62 -6.35 6.03
CA LYS A 382 -27.34 -6.06 7.28
C LYS A 382 -27.65 -4.57 7.42
N LEU A 383 -26.70 -3.69 7.10
CA LEU A 383 -26.88 -2.24 7.17
C LEU A 383 -27.89 -1.77 6.12
N ALA A 384 -27.89 -2.36 4.93
CA ALA A 384 -28.91 -2.12 3.92
C ALA A 384 -30.30 -2.51 4.43
N ASP A 385 -30.42 -3.66 5.07
CA ASP A 385 -31.68 -4.10 5.68
C ASP A 385 -32.07 -3.24 6.89
N ASP A 386 -31.14 -2.90 7.78
CA ASP A 386 -31.36 -2.01 8.93
C ASP A 386 -31.88 -0.63 8.42
N ILE A 387 -31.24 -0.04 7.41
CA ILE A 387 -31.66 1.22 6.75
C ILE A 387 -33.05 1.09 6.09
N LYS A 388 -33.30 0.03 5.32
CA LYS A 388 -34.60 -0.22 4.66
C LYS A 388 -35.74 -0.45 5.66
N ASN A 389 -35.41 -0.92 6.87
CA ASN A 389 -36.36 -1.09 7.98
C ASN A 389 -36.41 0.11 8.95
N GLY A 390 -35.55 1.12 8.77
CA GLY A 390 -35.48 2.33 9.60
C GLY A 390 -34.98 2.09 11.04
N GLN A 391 -33.96 1.24 11.21
CA GLN A 391 -33.38 0.84 12.51
C GLN A 391 -32.06 1.56 12.83
#